data_AF-A0A945QIK0-F1
#
_entry.id   AF-A0A945QIK0-F1
#
_cell.length_a   1.000
_cell.length_b   1.000
_cell.length_c   1.000
_cell.angle_alpha   90.00
_cell.angle_beta   90.00
_cell.angle_gamma   90.00
#
_symmetry.space_group_name_H-M   'P 1'
#
loop_
_entity.id
_entity.type
_entity.pdbx_description
1 polymer ?
#
loop_
_entity_poly.entity_id
_entity_poly.type
_entity_poly.pdbx_seq_one_letter_code
_entity_poly.pdbx_strand_id
1 'polypeptide(L)'
;FGHAPDLPLFTHSDAPEQGEEATPVRLPAMPLSEHVVADYQTMRLSLKAHPMRFLRQAYAARGFVRAADLAELRSGARVSVAGVVLIRQRPGSAKGVVFITLEDESGVANLVVWPDRLARYRTVIMGARLILVEGTLQAQDGVIHVVARHLEDATEDLARLSQDSFLGEMTGAGHIRNPLPAQTGRHPRDVTIIPKSRDFH
;
A
#
# COMPACT_ATOMS: atom_id res chain seq x y z
N PHE A 1 10.91 62.27 -20.39
CA PHE A 1 11.32 60.92 -19.94
C PHE A 1 10.10 60.01 -20.10
N GLY A 2 9.91 59.14 -21.09
CA GLY A 2 10.82 58.46 -22.00
C GLY A 2 11.11 57.03 -21.53
N HIS A 3 10.17 56.08 -21.69
CA HIS A 3 10.42 54.63 -21.71
C HIS A 3 9.13 53.89 -22.14
N ALA A 4 8.98 53.56 -23.43
CA ALA A 4 9.35 52.30 -24.10
C ALA A 4 8.22 51.24 -24.04
N PRO A 5 7.60 50.86 -25.18
CA PRO A 5 6.61 49.77 -25.20
C PRO A 5 7.30 48.42 -24.97
N ASP A 6 6.64 47.54 -24.22
CA ASP A 6 7.17 46.24 -23.83
C ASP A 6 7.66 45.42 -25.04
N LEU A 7 8.89 44.92 -24.94
CA LEU A 7 9.56 44.11 -25.95
C LEU A 7 8.88 42.72 -26.06
N PRO A 8 8.73 42.18 -27.28
CA PRO A 8 7.89 41.01 -27.56
C PRO A 8 8.45 39.67 -27.05
N LEU A 9 9.59 39.68 -26.35
CA LEU A 9 10.23 38.47 -25.83
C LEU A 9 9.57 37.94 -24.53
N PHE A 10 8.74 38.75 -23.86
CA PHE A 10 7.99 38.36 -22.66
C PHE A 10 6.52 38.00 -22.92
N THR A 11 6.13 37.82 -24.19
CA THR A 11 4.77 37.42 -24.56
C THR A 11 4.41 35.98 -24.18
N HIS A 12 5.34 35.21 -23.59
CA HIS A 12 5.14 33.81 -23.21
C HIS A 12 5.63 33.48 -21.80
N SER A 13 5.82 34.47 -20.92
CA SER A 13 6.21 34.24 -19.51
C SER A 13 5.03 33.95 -18.57
N ASP A 14 3.79 33.96 -19.08
CA ASP A 14 2.58 33.46 -18.39
C ASP A 14 2.26 32.01 -18.80
N ALA A 15 3.28 31.21 -19.12
CA ALA A 15 3.12 29.76 -19.17
C ALA A 15 3.21 29.22 -17.74
N PRO A 16 2.19 28.54 -17.20
CA PRO A 16 2.31 27.90 -15.90
C PRO A 16 3.50 26.93 -15.90
N GLU A 17 4.47 27.12 -15.00
CA GLU A 17 5.64 26.24 -14.85
C GLU A 17 5.25 24.81 -14.39
N GLN A 18 4.00 24.58 -14.00
CA GLN A 18 3.39 23.26 -13.94
C GLN A 18 2.60 23.01 -15.24
N GLY A 19 3.04 22.05 -16.05
CA GLY A 19 2.13 21.40 -16.98
C GLY A 19 0.89 20.97 -16.20
N GLU A 20 -0.30 21.35 -16.68
CA GLU A 20 -1.59 21.02 -16.08
C GLU A 20 -1.56 19.56 -15.61
N GLU A 21 -1.75 19.32 -14.30
CA GLU A 21 -1.94 17.97 -13.80
C GLU A 21 -3.09 17.37 -14.60
N ALA A 22 -2.76 16.49 -15.54
CA ALA A 22 -3.73 15.82 -16.38
C ALA A 22 -4.64 15.00 -15.45
N THR A 23 -5.82 15.58 -15.16
CA THR A 23 -7.02 15.00 -14.56
C THR A 23 -6.76 14.05 -13.38
N PRO A 24 -7.25 14.31 -12.16
CA PRO A 24 -7.00 13.45 -11.01
C PRO A 24 -7.40 11.99 -11.33
N VAL A 25 -6.39 11.12 -11.46
CA VAL A 25 -6.61 9.69 -11.69
C VAL A 25 -7.25 9.14 -10.43
N ARG A 26 -8.59 9.00 -10.46
CA ARG A 26 -9.33 8.26 -9.44
C ARG A 26 -9.04 6.78 -9.66
N LEU A 27 -8.12 6.25 -8.86
CA LEU A 27 -7.99 4.81 -8.72
C LEU A 27 -9.34 4.22 -8.28
N PRO A 28 -9.80 3.11 -8.89
CA PRO A 28 -11.03 2.45 -8.46
C PRO A 28 -10.95 2.08 -6.98
N ALA A 29 -12.02 2.35 -6.23
CA ALA A 29 -12.12 1.86 -4.87
C ALA A 29 -12.24 0.33 -4.90
N MET A 30 -11.45 -0.36 -4.09
CA MET A 30 -11.50 -1.81 -3.99
C MET A 30 -12.90 -2.24 -3.50
N PRO A 31 -13.58 -3.17 -4.20
CA PRO A 31 -14.89 -3.64 -3.79
C PRO A 31 -14.81 -4.42 -2.47
N LEU A 32 -15.84 -4.32 -1.63
CA LEU A 32 -15.89 -4.93 -0.29
C LEU A 32 -15.59 -6.44 -0.29
N SER A 33 -15.95 -7.15 -1.36
CA SER A 33 -15.64 -8.58 -1.54
C SER A 33 -14.14 -8.85 -1.65
N GLU A 34 -13.40 -7.97 -2.32
CA GLU A 34 -11.95 -8.08 -2.46
C GLU A 34 -11.23 -7.74 -1.15
N HIS A 35 -11.76 -6.79 -0.37
CA HIS A 35 -11.31 -6.53 0.99
C HIS A 35 -11.38 -7.77 1.88
N VAL A 36 -12.54 -8.45 1.94
CA VAL A 36 -12.73 -9.63 2.79
C VAL A 36 -11.83 -10.79 2.38
N VAL A 37 -11.67 -11.01 1.07
CA VAL A 37 -10.77 -12.06 0.55
C VAL A 37 -9.32 -11.74 0.91
N ALA A 38 -8.87 -10.50 0.70
CA ALA A 38 -7.53 -10.06 1.05
C ALA A 38 -7.26 -10.16 2.56
N ASP A 39 -8.24 -9.83 3.40
CA ASP A 39 -8.14 -9.93 4.86
C ASP A 39 -8.08 -11.39 5.31
N TYR A 40 -8.97 -12.25 4.80
CA TYR A 40 -8.97 -13.67 5.13
C TYR A 40 -7.67 -14.35 4.71
N GLN A 41 -7.14 -14.03 3.53
CA GLN A 41 -5.85 -14.54 3.05
C GLN A 41 -4.70 -14.09 3.94
N THR A 42 -4.68 -12.81 4.33
CA THR A 42 -3.65 -12.27 5.22
C THR A 42 -3.75 -12.89 6.62
N MET A 43 -4.96 -13.04 7.16
CA MET A 43 -5.22 -13.73 8.42
C MET A 43 -4.78 -15.20 8.35
N ARG A 44 -5.07 -15.88 7.24
CA ARG A 44 -4.71 -17.28 7.05
C ARG A 44 -3.21 -17.49 6.94
N LEU A 45 -2.50 -16.59 6.26
CA LEU A 45 -1.04 -16.55 6.31
C LEU A 45 -0.60 -16.36 7.76
N SER A 46 -1.10 -15.34 8.46
CA SER A 46 -0.78 -15.08 9.87
C SER A 46 -0.99 -16.30 10.81
N LEU A 47 -2.04 -17.11 10.60
CA LEU A 47 -2.27 -18.35 11.34
C LEU A 47 -1.24 -19.45 11.08
N LYS A 48 -0.60 -19.47 9.89
CA LYS A 48 0.44 -20.44 9.54
C LYS A 48 1.85 -19.90 9.79
N ALA A 49 2.12 -18.66 9.38
CA ALA A 49 3.37 -17.94 9.53
C ALA A 49 3.23 -16.47 9.07
N HIS A 50 4.02 -15.56 9.67
CA HIS A 50 4.09 -14.17 9.22
C HIS A 50 4.47 -14.09 7.71
N PRO A 51 3.78 -13.28 6.87
CA PRO A 51 4.01 -13.23 5.42
C PRO A 51 5.46 -12.97 5.01
N MET A 52 6.16 -12.13 5.79
CA MET A 52 7.59 -11.84 5.56
C MET A 52 8.49 -13.06 5.65
N ARG A 53 8.08 -14.13 6.36
CA ARG A 53 8.85 -15.38 6.41
C ARG A 53 9.02 -16.00 5.01
N PHE A 54 8.01 -15.88 4.16
CA PHE A 54 8.08 -16.41 2.78
C PHE A 54 8.88 -15.50 1.85
N LEU A 55 8.91 -14.19 2.12
CA LEU A 55 9.68 -13.21 1.34
C LEU A 55 11.12 -13.05 1.83
N ARG A 56 11.45 -13.60 3.02
CA ARG A 56 12.72 -13.36 3.70
C ARG A 56 13.92 -13.67 2.83
N GLN A 57 13.94 -14.83 2.16
CA GLN A 57 15.09 -15.22 1.34
C GLN A 57 15.33 -14.22 0.20
N ALA A 58 14.26 -13.80 -0.50
CA ALA A 58 14.34 -12.87 -1.61
C ALA A 58 14.80 -11.47 -1.16
N TYR A 59 14.28 -10.97 -0.04
CA TYR A 59 14.67 -9.65 0.47
C TYR A 59 16.05 -9.66 1.15
N ALA A 60 16.45 -10.74 1.82
CA ALA A 60 17.80 -10.88 2.36
C ALA A 60 18.86 -10.86 1.23
N ALA A 61 18.58 -11.51 0.09
CA ALA A 61 19.44 -11.44 -1.09
C ALA A 61 19.57 -10.02 -1.68
N ARG A 62 18.58 -9.16 -1.45
CA ARG A 62 18.58 -7.73 -1.81
C ARG A 62 19.17 -6.83 -0.70
N GLY A 63 19.63 -7.40 0.42
CA GLY A 63 20.25 -6.66 1.52
C GLY A 63 19.28 -6.11 2.57
N PHE A 64 18.03 -6.55 2.60
CA PHE A 64 17.07 -6.15 3.64
C PHE A 64 17.26 -6.99 4.91
N VAL A 65 17.53 -6.32 6.03
CA VAL A 65 17.77 -6.96 7.34
C VAL A 65 16.47 -7.26 8.06
N ARG A 66 16.53 -8.08 9.12
CA ARG A 66 15.37 -8.33 9.98
C ARG A 66 15.19 -7.20 10.99
N ALA A 67 13.97 -7.00 11.46
CA ALA A 67 13.67 -6.01 12.50
C ALA A 67 14.48 -6.26 13.78
N ALA A 68 14.63 -7.52 14.19
CA ALA A 68 15.42 -7.89 15.38
C ALA A 68 16.91 -7.55 15.25
N ASP A 69 17.46 -7.58 14.03
CA ASP A 69 18.89 -7.32 13.79
C ASP A 69 19.23 -5.82 13.93
N LEU A 70 18.23 -4.93 13.93
CA LEU A 70 18.44 -3.49 14.05
C LEU A 70 19.08 -3.09 15.40
N ALA A 71 18.86 -3.88 16.45
CA ALA A 71 19.44 -3.64 17.77
C ALA A 71 20.96 -3.87 17.83
N GLU A 72 21.49 -4.65 16.90
CA GLU A 72 22.92 -4.97 16.81
C GLU A 72 23.71 -3.93 16.01
N LEU A 73 23.00 -3.05 15.29
CA LEU A 73 23.59 -2.06 14.39
C LEU A 73 23.90 -0.75 15.11
N ARG A 74 24.96 -0.08 14.65
CA ARG A 74 25.37 1.22 15.18
C ARG A 74 24.40 2.32 14.73
N SER A 75 24.03 3.22 15.65
CA SER A 75 23.34 4.48 15.30
C SER A 75 24.13 5.24 14.22
N GLY A 76 23.42 5.73 13.20
CA GLY A 76 23.99 6.36 12.01
C GLY A 76 24.29 5.39 10.84
N ALA A 77 24.17 4.07 11.05
CA ALA A 77 24.33 3.10 9.97
C ALA A 77 23.24 3.24 8.90
N ARG A 78 23.60 3.03 7.64
CA ARG A 78 22.63 2.86 6.55
C ARG A 78 22.03 1.46 6.67
N VAL A 79 20.71 1.38 6.60
CA VAL A 79 19.97 0.13 6.75
C VAL A 79 18.85 0.05 5.73
N SER A 80 18.55 -1.17 5.31
CA SER A 80 17.41 -1.49 4.47
C SER A 80 16.51 -2.46 5.23
N VAL A 81 15.25 -2.08 5.45
CA VAL A 81 14.25 -2.87 6.18
C VAL A 81 13.01 -3.04 5.32
N ALA A 82 12.38 -4.21 5.41
CA ALA A 82 11.14 -4.49 4.70
C ALA A 82 10.15 -5.07 5.71
N GLY A 83 8.89 -4.68 5.62
CA GLY A 83 7.88 -5.18 6.56
C GLY A 83 6.47 -4.73 6.23
N VAL A 84 5.52 -5.49 6.76
CA VAL A 84 4.08 -5.21 6.66
C VAL A 84 3.78 -3.99 7.52
N VAL A 85 3.01 -3.05 6.99
CA VAL A 85 2.66 -1.83 7.73
C VAL A 85 1.57 -2.14 8.75
N LEU A 86 1.88 -1.94 10.03
CA LEU A 86 0.90 -2.06 11.12
C LEU A 86 0.18 -0.75 11.40
N ILE A 87 0.96 0.32 11.61
CA ILE A 87 0.43 1.58 12.14
C ILE A 87 1.06 2.74 11.38
N ARG A 88 0.26 3.77 11.11
CA ARG A 88 0.71 5.09 10.62
C ARG A 88 0.16 6.16 11.55
N GLN A 89 1.02 7.01 12.06
CA GLN A 89 0.64 8.11 12.94
C GLN A 89 1.26 9.41 12.48
N ARG A 90 0.45 10.48 12.49
CA ARG A 90 0.91 11.84 12.26
C ARG A 90 0.44 12.72 13.43
N PRO A 91 1.14 12.72 14.57
CA PRO A 91 0.76 13.52 15.71
C PRO A 91 0.72 15.01 15.33
N GLY A 92 -0.31 15.74 15.77
CA GLY A 92 -0.46 17.17 15.46
C GLY A 92 0.71 18.03 15.96
N SER A 93 1.40 17.59 17.02
CA SER A 93 2.56 18.27 17.61
C SER A 93 3.88 18.02 16.89
N ALA A 94 3.98 17.01 16.01
CA ALA A 94 5.25 16.53 15.45
C ALA A 94 5.71 17.31 14.20
N LYS A 95 5.29 18.58 14.02
CA LYS A 95 5.64 19.44 12.86
C LYS A 95 5.47 18.73 11.49
N GLY A 96 4.46 17.88 11.38
CA GLY A 96 4.14 17.16 10.16
C GLY A 96 4.92 15.87 9.91
N VAL A 97 5.79 15.44 10.83
CA VAL A 97 6.48 14.13 10.80
C VAL A 97 5.46 12.99 10.90
N VAL A 98 5.71 11.91 10.16
CA VAL A 98 4.93 10.68 10.19
C VAL A 98 5.76 9.56 10.79
N PHE A 99 5.14 8.81 11.69
CA PHE A 99 5.68 7.58 12.26
C PHE A 99 4.97 6.39 11.61
N ILE A 100 5.74 5.39 11.19
CA ILE A 100 5.20 4.15 10.63
C ILE A 100 5.81 2.97 11.37
N THR A 101 4.99 2.05 11.85
CA THR A 101 5.47 0.79 12.43
C THR A 101 5.36 -0.30 11.38
N LEU A 102 6.50 -0.89 11.03
CA LEU A 102 6.58 -2.09 10.20
C LEU A 102 6.72 -3.33 11.07
N GLU A 103 6.24 -4.45 10.57
CA GLU A 103 6.42 -5.77 11.18
C GLU A 103 7.01 -6.76 10.18
N ASP A 104 7.93 -7.57 10.67
CA ASP A 104 8.39 -8.79 10.02
C ASP A 104 8.29 -9.99 10.97
N GLU A 105 8.71 -11.16 10.52
CA GLU A 105 8.63 -12.40 11.31
C GLU A 105 9.53 -12.41 12.56
N SER A 106 10.40 -11.41 12.73
CA SER A 106 11.32 -11.26 13.86
C SER A 106 10.90 -10.18 14.86
N GLY A 107 9.96 -9.31 14.48
CA GLY A 107 9.46 -8.24 15.34
C GLY A 107 9.08 -6.98 14.57
N VAL A 108 9.16 -5.84 15.26
CA VAL A 108 8.72 -4.54 14.72
C VAL A 108 9.89 -3.60 14.48
N ALA A 109 9.79 -2.79 13.43
CA ALA A 109 10.71 -1.71 13.10
C ALA A 109 9.94 -0.38 13.03
N ASN A 110 10.43 0.64 13.73
CA ASN A 110 9.80 1.96 13.74
C ASN A 110 10.47 2.87 12.72
N LEU A 111 9.68 3.52 11.87
CA LEU A 111 10.14 4.47 10.88
C LEU A 111 9.79 5.89 11.27
N VAL A 112 10.70 6.81 10.95
CA VAL A 112 10.46 8.25 11.01
C VAL A 112 10.53 8.81 9.60
N VAL A 113 9.46 9.47 9.18
CA VAL A 113 9.34 10.07 7.85
C VAL A 113 9.14 11.57 7.99
N TRP A 114 10.14 12.32 7.54
CA TRP A 114 10.13 13.78 7.54
C TRP A 114 9.17 14.36 6.49
N PRO A 115 8.67 15.59 6.67
CA PRO A 115 7.67 16.20 5.78
C PRO A 115 8.08 16.24 4.29
N ASP A 116 9.36 16.46 4.00
CA ASP A 116 9.93 16.45 2.65
C ASP A 116 9.87 15.05 2.00
N ARG A 117 10.11 14.00 2.79
CA ARG A 117 9.96 12.61 2.36
C ARG A 117 8.49 12.25 2.21
N LEU A 118 7.63 12.72 3.11
CA LEU A 118 6.18 12.53 3.01
C LEU A 118 5.61 13.12 1.71
N ALA A 119 6.03 14.32 1.34
CA ALA A 119 5.60 14.95 0.10
C ALA A 119 6.01 14.10 -1.13
N ARG A 120 7.24 13.57 -1.13
CA ARG A 120 7.76 12.76 -2.23
C ARG A 120 7.13 11.38 -2.34
N TYR A 121 6.92 10.70 -1.21
CA TYR A 121 6.46 9.31 -1.17
C TYR A 121 5.02 9.19 -0.65
N ARG A 122 4.20 10.22 -0.86
CA ARG A 122 2.84 10.30 -0.31
C ARG A 122 2.00 9.07 -0.62
N THR A 123 2.01 8.61 -1.87
CA THR A 123 1.24 7.43 -2.30
C THR A 123 1.67 6.17 -1.55
N VAL A 124 2.98 5.91 -1.48
CA VAL A 124 3.54 4.74 -0.76
C VAL A 124 3.18 4.81 0.72
N ILE A 125 3.44 5.95 1.37
CA ILE A 125 3.22 6.12 2.81
C ILE A 125 1.75 5.93 3.17
N MET A 126 0.83 6.40 2.34
CA MET A 126 -0.61 6.34 2.64
C MET A 126 -1.26 5.00 2.25
N GLY A 127 -0.79 4.35 1.19
CA GLY A 127 -1.49 3.21 0.58
C GLY A 127 -0.81 1.84 0.74
N ALA A 128 0.51 1.78 0.83
CA ALA A 128 1.26 0.53 0.73
C ALA A 128 1.05 -0.36 1.97
N ARG A 129 0.68 -1.63 1.78
CA ARG A 129 0.54 -2.62 2.87
C ARG A 129 1.86 -3.28 3.25
N LEU A 130 2.80 -3.34 2.31
CA LEU A 130 4.17 -3.80 2.50
C LEU A 130 5.11 -2.75 1.94
N ILE A 131 6.06 -2.29 2.77
CA ILE A 131 6.99 -1.23 2.38
C ILE A 131 8.42 -1.74 2.51
N LEU A 132 9.22 -1.44 1.49
CA LEU A 132 10.68 -1.55 1.52
C LEU A 132 11.24 -0.16 1.80
N VAL A 133 12.10 -0.06 2.79
CA VAL A 133 12.65 1.22 3.26
C VAL A 133 14.16 1.14 3.31
N GLU A 134 14.80 2.09 2.64
CA GLU A 134 16.19 2.41 2.89
C GLU A 134 16.27 3.67 3.73
N GLY A 135 17.11 3.62 4.77
CA GLY A 135 17.17 4.69 5.74
C GLY A 135 18.49 4.77 6.46
N THR A 136 18.45 5.49 7.56
CA THR A 136 19.54 5.60 8.52
C THR A 136 19.01 5.21 9.90
N LEU A 137 19.68 4.29 10.57
CA LEU A 137 19.34 3.90 11.94
C LEU A 137 19.62 5.07 12.89
N GLN A 138 18.69 5.35 13.78
CA GLN A 138 18.85 6.27 14.89
C GLN A 138 18.42 5.56 16.17
N ALA A 139 19.37 5.37 17.08
CA ALA A 139 19.09 4.94 18.44
C ALA A 139 19.18 6.15 19.37
N GLN A 140 18.06 6.50 20.02
CA GLN A 140 17.99 7.59 20.98
C GLN A 140 17.14 7.14 22.19
N ASP A 141 17.62 7.39 23.40
CA ASP A 141 16.91 7.10 24.65
C ASP A 141 16.40 5.64 24.76
N GLY A 142 17.15 4.69 24.18
CA GLY A 142 16.81 3.26 24.16
C GLY A 142 15.80 2.85 23.08
N VAL A 143 15.30 3.78 22.28
CA VAL A 143 14.36 3.51 21.18
C VAL A 143 15.09 3.57 19.84
N ILE A 144 14.83 2.57 19.00
CA ILE A 144 15.41 2.46 17.66
C ILE A 144 14.39 2.92 16.62
N HIS A 145 14.83 3.83 15.77
CA HIS A 145 14.09 4.33 14.62
C HIS A 145 14.93 4.21 13.34
N VAL A 146 14.27 3.98 12.21
CA VAL A 146 14.87 4.13 10.90
C VAL A 146 14.34 5.41 10.28
N VAL A 147 15.22 6.39 10.07
CA VAL A 147 14.86 7.61 9.33
C VAL A 147 14.81 7.26 7.85
N ALA A 148 13.61 7.30 7.29
CA ALA A 148 13.37 6.86 5.92
C ALA A 148 13.97 7.85 4.90
N ARG A 149 14.72 7.33 3.92
CA ARG A 149 15.28 8.10 2.80
C ARG A 149 14.65 7.71 1.48
N HIS A 150 14.41 6.41 1.28
CA HIS A 150 13.74 5.84 0.12
C HIS A 150 12.66 4.88 0.58
N LEU A 151 11.49 4.92 -0.07
CA LEU A 151 10.37 4.04 0.20
C LEU A 151 9.85 3.48 -1.11
N GLU A 152 9.65 2.18 -1.15
CA GLU A 152 9.06 1.43 -2.27
C GLU A 152 7.84 0.67 -1.76
N ASP A 153 6.75 0.71 -2.54
CA ASP A 153 5.55 -0.10 -2.29
C ASP A 153 5.77 -1.50 -2.88
N ALA A 154 5.78 -2.52 -2.02
CA ALA A 154 5.86 -3.92 -2.44
C ALA A 154 4.60 -4.70 -2.06
N THR A 155 3.45 -4.02 -1.97
CA THR A 155 2.14 -4.65 -1.69
C THR A 155 1.83 -5.79 -2.64
N GLU A 156 2.29 -5.72 -3.89
CA GLU A 156 2.12 -6.78 -4.88
C GLU A 156 2.78 -8.11 -4.46
N ASP A 157 3.86 -8.08 -3.68
CA ASP A 157 4.52 -9.29 -3.18
C ASP A 157 3.62 -10.08 -2.24
N LEU A 158 2.78 -9.39 -1.46
CA LEU A 158 1.76 -10.05 -0.64
C LEU A 158 0.67 -10.70 -1.52
N ALA A 159 0.29 -10.05 -2.62
CA ALA A 159 -0.69 -10.60 -3.55
C ALA A 159 -0.17 -11.87 -4.24
N ARG A 160 1.12 -11.91 -4.59
CA ARG A 160 1.77 -13.09 -5.19
C ARG A 160 1.79 -14.29 -4.25
N LEU A 161 2.12 -14.09 -2.96
CA LEU A 161 2.05 -15.16 -1.95
C LEU A 161 0.64 -15.76 -1.81
N SER A 162 -0.38 -14.92 -1.96
CA SER A 162 -1.77 -15.33 -1.90
C SER A 162 -2.16 -16.20 -3.10
N GLN A 163 -1.72 -15.82 -4.31
CA GLN A 163 -1.96 -16.59 -5.54
C GLN A 163 -1.25 -17.95 -5.50
N ASP A 164 0.01 -18.00 -5.05
CA ASP A 164 0.77 -19.25 -4.93
C ASP A 164 0.13 -20.20 -3.91
N SER A 165 -0.37 -19.66 -2.79
CA SER A 165 -1.13 -20.45 -1.80
C SER A 165 -2.40 -21.05 -2.40
N PHE A 166 -3.07 -20.33 -3.30
CA PHE A 166 -4.27 -20.78 -4.00
C PHE A 166 -3.96 -21.88 -5.03
N LEU A 167 -2.87 -21.74 -5.79
CA LEU A 167 -2.42 -22.72 -6.78
C LEU A 167 -1.90 -24.02 -6.12
N GLY A 168 -1.23 -23.90 -4.96
CA GLY A 168 -0.80 -25.04 -4.15
C GLY A 168 -1.97 -25.87 -3.61
N GLU A 169 -3.12 -25.25 -3.34
CA GLU A 169 -4.34 -25.96 -2.93
C GLU A 169 -5.07 -26.61 -4.10
N MET A 170 -5.03 -26.01 -5.29
CA MET A 170 -5.59 -26.63 -6.50
C MET A 170 -4.79 -27.85 -6.99
N THR A 171 -3.49 -27.90 -6.71
CA THR A 171 -2.62 -29.03 -7.09
C THR A 171 -2.55 -30.12 -6.01
N GLY A 172 -3.04 -29.84 -4.80
CA GLY A 172 -2.93 -30.68 -3.61
C GLY A 172 -4.23 -30.90 -2.85
N ALA A 173 -5.38 -31.08 -3.51
CA ALA A 173 -6.57 -31.68 -2.89
C ALA A 173 -7.55 -32.18 -3.94
N GLY A 174 -7.70 -33.50 -4.04
CA GLY A 174 -8.88 -34.11 -4.61
C GLY A 174 -10.12 -33.70 -3.80
N HIS A 175 -11.20 -33.41 -4.51
CA HIS A 175 -12.57 -33.20 -4.03
C HIS A 175 -12.94 -31.81 -3.47
N ILE A 176 -13.23 -30.86 -4.37
CA ILE A 176 -14.39 -29.96 -4.23
C ILE A 176 -15.11 -29.90 -5.59
N ARG A 177 -16.03 -30.83 -5.81
CA ARG A 177 -17.05 -30.67 -6.87
C ARG A 177 -18.09 -29.68 -6.36
N ASN A 178 -17.94 -28.40 -6.70
CA ASN A 178 -19.06 -27.60 -7.19
C ASN A 178 -18.56 -26.28 -7.81
N PRO A 179 -18.74 -26.04 -9.12
CA PRO A 179 -18.75 -24.68 -9.63
C PRO A 179 -19.99 -23.98 -9.07
N LEU A 180 -19.81 -22.87 -8.35
CA LEU A 180 -20.89 -21.92 -8.14
C LEU A 180 -21.39 -21.50 -9.54
N PRO A 181 -22.68 -21.69 -9.88
CA PRO A 181 -23.16 -21.40 -11.22
C PRO A 181 -22.96 -19.92 -11.54
N ALA A 182 -22.43 -19.66 -12.73
CA ALA A 182 -22.32 -18.33 -13.30
C ALA A 182 -23.71 -17.67 -13.30
N GLN A 183 -23.89 -16.64 -12.47
CA GLN A 183 -25.08 -15.82 -12.51
C GLN A 183 -24.99 -14.89 -13.72
N THR A 184 -25.50 -15.39 -14.84
CA THR A 184 -25.86 -14.59 -16.01
C THR A 184 -26.82 -13.49 -15.56
N GLY A 185 -26.49 -12.24 -15.90
CA GLY A 185 -27.16 -11.06 -15.37
C GLY A 185 -28.66 -11.00 -15.60
N ARG A 186 -29.37 -10.42 -14.62
CA ARG A 186 -30.69 -9.84 -14.81
C ARG A 186 -30.83 -8.61 -13.91
N HIS A 187 -31.00 -7.46 -14.56
CA HIS A 187 -31.03 -6.14 -13.93
C HIS A 187 -32.38 -5.91 -13.21
N PRO A 188 -32.41 -5.37 -11.97
CA PRO A 188 -33.60 -5.34 -11.10
C PRO A 188 -34.63 -4.23 -11.42
N ARG A 189 -34.81 -3.84 -12.69
CA ARG A 189 -35.78 -2.78 -13.08
C ARG A 189 -36.87 -3.22 -14.05
N ASP A 190 -37.05 -4.52 -14.28
CA ASP A 190 -38.05 -5.02 -15.23
C ASP A 190 -39.12 -5.87 -14.55
N VAL A 191 -39.88 -5.21 -13.67
CA VAL A 191 -41.11 -5.75 -13.08
C VAL A 191 -42.23 -4.76 -13.35
N THR A 192 -42.94 -4.96 -14.46
CA THR A 192 -44.24 -4.32 -14.72
C THR A 192 -45.33 -5.20 -14.11
N ILE A 193 -45.84 -4.81 -12.95
CA ILE A 193 -47.02 -5.44 -12.33
C ILE A 193 -48.26 -4.69 -12.84
N ILE A 194 -48.96 -5.28 -13.80
CA ILE A 194 -50.33 -4.88 -14.14
C ILE A 194 -51.23 -6.08 -13.78
N PRO A 195 -52.14 -5.99 -12.80
CA PRO A 195 -53.08 -7.06 -12.52
C PRO A 195 -54.18 -7.12 -13.59
N LYS A 196 -54.52 -8.32 -14.06
CA LYS A 196 -55.66 -8.56 -14.96
C LYS A 196 -56.96 -8.67 -14.17
N SER A 197 -57.95 -7.90 -14.61
CA SER A 197 -59.35 -7.91 -14.15
C SER A 197 -59.97 -9.30 -14.34
N ARG A 198 -60.80 -9.75 -13.38
CA ARG A 198 -61.69 -10.93 -13.53
C ARG A 198 -63.13 -10.46 -13.45
N ASP A 199 -63.87 -10.70 -14.53
CA ASP A 199 -65.32 -10.66 -14.55
C ASP A 199 -65.89 -11.82 -13.71
N PHE A 200 -66.93 -11.54 -12.93
CA PHE A 200 -67.75 -12.54 -12.25
C PHE A 200 -69.12 -12.58 -12.96
N HIS A 201 -69.49 -13.76 -13.46
CA HIS A 201 -70.90 -14.16 -13.64
C HIS A 201 -71.44 -14.67 -12.31
#